data_AF-A0A395M6R9-F1
#
_entry.id   AF-A0A395M6R9-F1
#
_cell.length_a   1.000
_cell.length_b   1.000
_cell.length_c   1.000
_cell.angle_alpha   90.00
_cell.angle_beta   90.00
_cell.angle_gamma   90.00
#
_symmetry.space_group_name_H-M   'P 1'
#
loop_
_entity.id
_entity.type
_entity.pdbx_description
1 polymer ?
#
loop_
_entity_poly.entity_id
_entity_poly.type
_entity_poly.pdbx_seq_one_letter_code
_entity_poly.pdbx_strand_id
1 'polypeptide(L)'
;MAEQDAKQEPPTWLSYIENCIEEEADVYESNAPYYEVIRDLLLDSRGQDEAISQAIKRCGDQYTGEVDDRNARIDEDDPEPPQREEYNFTLLLGTMTALVFEMMGELPYLDPKTDKLSMFLVGLAKYTEDKPRKG
;
A
#
# COMPACT_ATOMS: atom_id res chain seq x y z
N MET A 1 31.34 32.69 -10.86
CA MET A 1 30.17 32.06 -11.51
C MET A 1 29.42 31.36 -10.39
N ALA A 2 28.21 31.81 -10.08
CA ALA A 2 27.39 31.15 -9.06
C ALA A 2 26.78 29.90 -9.70
N GLU A 3 27.18 28.72 -9.23
CA GLU A 3 26.43 27.49 -9.41
C GLU A 3 25.08 27.73 -8.72
N GLN A 4 24.05 28.01 -9.54
CA GLN A 4 22.69 27.95 -9.07
C GLN A 4 22.45 26.49 -8.70
N ASP A 5 22.29 26.23 -7.39
CA ASP A 5 21.62 25.05 -6.86
C ASP A 5 20.25 24.98 -7.55
N ALA A 6 20.20 24.32 -8.70
CA ALA A 6 18.96 23.94 -9.33
C ALA A 6 18.34 22.91 -8.40
N LYS A 7 17.43 23.34 -7.52
CA LYS A 7 16.52 22.45 -6.81
C LYS A 7 15.88 21.56 -7.89
N GLN A 8 16.35 20.32 -7.98
CA GLN A 8 15.73 19.35 -8.85
C GLN A 8 14.32 19.14 -8.32
N GLU A 9 13.34 19.50 -9.13
CA GLU A 9 11.95 19.19 -8.82
C GLU A 9 11.80 17.68 -8.66
N PRO A 10 11.01 17.22 -7.67
CA PRO A 10 10.76 15.80 -7.51
C PRO A 10 10.15 15.22 -8.79
N PRO A 11 10.40 13.94 -9.09
CA PRO A 11 9.78 13.30 -10.23
C PRO A 11 8.26 13.27 -10.06
N THR A 12 7.51 13.42 -11.16
CA THR A 12 6.04 13.57 -11.16
C THR A 12 5.32 12.48 -10.37
N TRP A 13 5.74 11.21 -10.51
CA TRP A 13 5.14 10.10 -9.77
C TRP A 13 5.26 10.26 -8.24
N LEU A 14 6.33 10.90 -7.76
CA LEU A 14 6.54 11.12 -6.33
C LEU A 14 5.62 12.22 -5.81
N SER A 15 5.47 13.31 -6.56
CA SER A 15 4.49 14.35 -6.20
C SER A 15 3.06 13.81 -6.24
N TYR A 16 2.75 12.97 -7.22
CA TYR A 16 1.45 12.33 -7.32
C TYR A 16 1.14 11.47 -6.08
N ILE A 17 2.04 10.56 -5.70
CA ILE A 17 1.78 9.69 -4.55
C ILE A 17 1.74 10.45 -3.22
N GLU A 18 2.53 11.52 -3.08
CA GLU A 18 2.47 12.42 -1.92
C GLU A 18 1.10 13.11 -1.84
N ASN A 19 0.55 13.60 -2.96
CA ASN A 19 -0.79 14.18 -2.98
C ASN A 19 -1.87 13.15 -2.61
N CYS A 20 -1.78 11.92 -3.13
CA CYS A 20 -2.73 10.85 -2.77
C CYS A 20 -2.71 10.55 -1.27
N ILE A 21 -1.53 10.54 -0.64
CA ILE A 21 -1.39 10.35 0.81
C ILE A 21 -2.05 11.50 1.56
N GLU A 22 -1.82 12.74 1.15
CA GLU A 22 -2.40 13.93 1.78
C GLU A 22 -3.92 13.97 1.64
N GLU A 23 -4.46 13.66 0.45
CA GLU A 23 -5.91 13.65 0.20
C GLU A 23 -6.63 12.56 0.99
N GLU A 24 -5.99 11.41 1.18
CA GLU A 24 -6.54 10.27 1.91
C GLU A 24 -6.36 10.36 3.44
N ALA A 25 -5.55 11.29 3.95
CA ALA A 25 -5.14 11.31 5.36
C ALA A 25 -6.30 11.39 6.37
N ASP A 26 -7.38 12.10 6.01
CA ASP A 26 -8.56 12.30 6.87
C ASP A 26 -9.78 11.45 6.42
N VAL A 27 -9.60 10.54 5.47
CA VAL A 27 -10.68 9.70 4.93
C VAL A 27 -10.94 8.49 5.84
N TYR A 28 -12.21 8.22 6.13
CA TYR A 28 -12.60 6.98 6.81
C TYR A 28 -12.32 5.79 5.89
N GLU A 29 -11.61 4.77 6.39
CA GLU A 29 -11.06 3.66 5.57
C GLU A 29 -10.08 4.14 4.49
N SER A 30 -9.18 5.05 4.89
CA SER A 30 -8.12 5.65 4.08
C SER A 30 -7.19 4.63 3.41
N ASN A 31 -6.84 4.91 2.15
CA ASN A 31 -5.77 4.20 1.44
C ASN A 31 -4.38 4.82 1.64
N ALA A 32 -4.25 5.93 2.39
CA ALA A 32 -2.98 6.62 2.62
C ALA A 32 -1.86 5.68 3.10
N PRO A 33 -2.09 4.77 4.08
CA PRO A 33 -1.04 3.86 4.54
C PRO A 33 -0.50 2.93 3.43
N TYR A 34 -1.36 2.56 2.48
CA TYR A 34 -0.96 1.70 1.36
C TYR A 34 -0.20 2.47 0.28
N TYR A 35 -0.58 3.73 0.03
CA TYR A 35 0.23 4.64 -0.80
C TYR A 35 1.62 4.88 -0.19
N GLU A 36 1.72 5.05 1.13
CA GLU A 36 3.01 5.16 1.81
C GLU A 36 3.88 3.91 1.59
N VAL A 37 3.30 2.71 1.64
CA VAL A 37 4.05 1.47 1.35
C VAL A 37 4.59 1.48 -0.08
N ILE A 38 3.78 1.89 -1.06
CA ILE A 38 4.22 1.96 -2.46
C ILE A 38 5.32 3.01 -2.62
N ARG A 39 5.15 4.21 -2.04
CA ARG A 39 6.16 5.28 -2.06
C ARG A 39 7.48 4.79 -1.50
N ASP A 40 7.44 4.21 -0.31
CA ASP A 40 8.63 3.76 0.39
C ASP A 40 9.30 2.61 -0.37
N LEU A 41 8.52 1.68 -0.96
CA LEU A 41 9.04 0.65 -1.85
C LEU A 41 9.77 1.25 -3.05
N LEU A 42 9.20 2.27 -3.70
CA LEU A 42 9.80 2.89 -4.89
C LEU A 42 11.06 3.72 -4.57
N LEU A 43 11.12 4.32 -3.38
CA LEU A 43 12.29 5.06 -2.89
C LEU A 43 13.36 4.14 -2.28
N ASP A 44 13.04 2.89 -1.98
CA ASP A 44 13.94 1.96 -1.30
C ASP A 44 15.20 1.66 -2.13
N SER A 45 16.36 1.93 -1.53
CA SER A 45 17.69 1.73 -2.10
C SER A 45 18.32 0.36 -1.78
N ARG A 46 17.64 -0.48 -0.97
CA ARG A 46 18.07 -1.84 -0.64
C ARG A 46 17.94 -2.80 -1.83
N GLY A 47 18.42 -4.02 -1.64
CA GLY A 47 18.21 -5.10 -2.60
C GLY A 47 16.73 -5.31 -2.89
N GLN A 48 16.41 -5.53 -4.18
CA GLN A 48 15.03 -5.60 -4.67
C GLN A 48 14.16 -6.59 -3.88
N ASP A 49 14.67 -7.80 -3.62
CA ASP A 49 13.94 -8.85 -2.89
C ASP A 49 13.66 -8.45 -1.43
N GLU A 50 14.62 -7.80 -0.77
CA GLU A 50 14.46 -7.35 0.61
C GLU A 50 13.40 -6.25 0.70
N ALA A 51 13.50 -5.23 -0.15
CA ALA A 51 12.53 -4.13 -0.21
C ALA A 51 11.10 -4.64 -0.46
N ILE A 52 10.93 -5.55 -1.42
CA ILE A 52 9.64 -6.17 -1.73
C ILE A 52 9.10 -6.97 -0.54
N SER A 53 9.93 -7.81 0.09
CA SER A 53 9.50 -8.63 1.22
C SER A 53 9.01 -7.79 2.41
N GLN A 54 9.65 -6.65 2.67
CA GLN A 54 9.26 -5.74 3.73
C GLN A 54 7.98 -4.97 3.40
N ALA A 55 7.82 -4.53 2.15
CA ALA A 55 6.60 -3.89 1.69
C ALA A 55 5.39 -4.83 1.82
N ILE A 56 5.53 -6.09 1.41
CA ILE A 56 4.48 -7.12 1.54
C ILE A 56 4.09 -7.31 3.00
N LYS A 57 5.10 -7.46 3.88
CA LYS A 57 4.85 -7.60 5.32
C LYS A 57 4.10 -6.39 5.87
N ARG A 58 4.53 -5.17 5.52
CA ARG A 58 3.89 -3.94 5.99
C ARG A 58 2.43 -3.83 5.52
N CYS A 59 2.12 -4.19 4.27
CA CYS A 59 0.73 -4.27 3.80
C CYS A 59 -0.11 -5.27 4.61
N GLY A 60 0.44 -6.45 4.88
CA GLY A 60 -0.25 -7.46 5.67
C GLY A 60 -0.52 -7.00 7.10
N ASP A 61 0.52 -6.47 7.76
CA ASP A 61 0.43 -5.99 9.14
C ASP A 61 -0.56 -4.80 9.26
N GLN A 62 -0.52 -3.86 8.31
CA GLN A 62 -1.45 -2.74 8.20
C GLN A 62 -2.90 -3.23 8.08
N TYR A 63 -3.17 -4.12 7.13
CA TYR A 63 -4.50 -4.67 6.91
C TYR A 63 -5.05 -5.41 8.14
N THR A 64 -4.21 -6.24 8.78
CA THR A 64 -4.64 -6.94 10.00
C THR A 64 -4.93 -5.96 11.14
N GLY A 65 -4.12 -4.92 11.30
CA GLY A 65 -4.34 -3.88 12.31
C GLY A 65 -5.64 -3.12 12.08
N GLU A 66 -5.97 -2.78 10.84
CA GLU A 66 -7.23 -2.11 10.49
C GLU A 66 -8.46 -2.97 10.83
N VAL A 67 -8.42 -4.27 10.49
CA VAL A 67 -9.49 -5.22 10.83
C VAL A 67 -9.62 -5.38 12.35
N ASP A 68 -8.50 -5.51 13.05
CA ASP A 68 -8.47 -5.64 14.51
C ASP A 68 -9.04 -4.39 15.20
N ASP A 69 -8.66 -3.20 14.74
CA ASP A 69 -9.15 -1.93 15.25
C ASP A 69 -10.64 -1.74 14.99
N ARG A 70 -11.15 -2.12 13.81
CA ARG A 70 -12.60 -2.11 13.53
C ARG A 70 -13.35 -3.08 14.46
N ASN A 71 -12.84 -4.30 14.60
CA ASN A 71 -13.42 -5.32 15.46
C ASN A 71 -13.38 -4.95 16.95
N ALA A 72 -12.37 -4.21 17.41
CA ALA A 72 -12.24 -3.77 18.79
C ALA A 72 -13.23 -2.66 19.18
N ARG A 73 -13.83 -1.97 18.20
CA ARG A 73 -14.83 -0.92 18.41
C ARG A 73 -16.26 -1.46 18.49
N ILE A 74 -16.46 -2.77 18.26
CA ILE A 74 -17.77 -3.41 18.35
C ILE A 74 -18.17 -3.45 19.82
N ASP A 75 -19.28 -2.78 20.15
CA ASP A 75 -19.88 -2.83 21.47
C ASP A 75 -20.64 -4.15 21.62
N GLU A 76 -20.14 -5.05 22.48
CA GLU A 76 -20.76 -6.35 22.72
C GLU A 76 -22.08 -6.25 23.51
N ASP A 77 -22.34 -5.10 24.13
CA ASP A 77 -23.60 -4.80 24.83
C ASP A 77 -24.67 -4.20 23.89
N ASP A 78 -24.33 -3.92 22.62
CA ASP A 78 -25.30 -3.55 21.59
C ASP A 78 -26.31 -4.70 21.42
N PRO A 79 -27.64 -4.46 21.47
CA PRO A 79 -28.65 -5.48 21.21
C PRO A 79 -28.52 -6.17 19.84
N GLU A 80 -27.95 -5.47 18.85
CA GLU A 80 -27.66 -5.99 17.52
C GLU A 80 -26.25 -5.57 17.08
N PRO A 81 -25.20 -6.18 17.67
CA PRO A 81 -23.83 -5.76 17.37
C PRO A 81 -23.50 -6.12 15.92
N PRO A 82 -22.76 -5.26 15.20
CA PRO A 82 -22.25 -5.62 13.88
C PRO A 82 -21.40 -6.90 13.96
N GLN A 83 -21.43 -7.70 12.90
CA GLN A 83 -20.63 -8.92 12.86
C GLN A 83 -19.14 -8.56 12.86
N ARG A 84 -18.35 -9.36 13.61
CA ARG A 84 -16.88 -9.25 13.53
C ARG A 84 -16.44 -9.55 12.10
N GLU A 85 -15.59 -8.69 11.58
CA GLU A 85 -14.98 -8.87 10.28
C GLU A 85 -13.90 -9.96 10.36
N GLU A 86 -13.94 -10.89 9.42
CA GLU A 86 -12.85 -11.85 9.22
C GLU A 86 -11.79 -11.27 8.28
N TYR A 87 -10.52 -11.66 8.46
CA TYR A 87 -9.46 -11.23 7.54
C TYR A 87 -9.73 -11.75 6.13
N ASN A 88 -9.95 -10.82 5.20
CA ASN A 88 -10.11 -11.06 3.78
C ASN A 88 -8.88 -10.56 3.01
N PHE A 89 -7.84 -11.39 2.96
CA PHE A 89 -6.61 -11.06 2.21
C PHE A 89 -6.82 -10.94 0.69
N THR A 90 -7.95 -11.40 0.15
CA THR A 90 -8.31 -11.15 -1.26
C THR A 90 -8.68 -9.69 -1.47
N LEU A 91 -9.36 -9.07 -0.48
CA LEU A 91 -9.65 -7.64 -0.50
C LEU A 91 -8.35 -6.83 -0.50
N LEU A 92 -7.40 -7.16 0.39
CA LEU A 92 -6.08 -6.52 0.42
C LEU A 92 -5.38 -6.61 -0.95
N LEU A 93 -5.35 -7.80 -1.55
CA LEU A 93 -4.74 -7.98 -2.88
C LEU A 93 -5.43 -7.12 -3.93
N GLY A 94 -6.77 -7.06 -3.92
CA GLY A 94 -7.56 -6.23 -4.83
C GLY A 94 -7.25 -4.75 -4.69
N THR A 95 -7.24 -4.23 -3.45
CA THR A 95 -6.88 -2.85 -3.14
C THR A 95 -5.47 -2.53 -3.64
N MET A 96 -4.46 -3.32 -3.24
CA MET A 96 -3.09 -3.07 -3.67
C MET A 96 -2.91 -3.17 -5.18
N THR A 97 -3.66 -4.06 -5.84
CA THR A 97 -3.63 -4.17 -7.31
C THR A 97 -4.11 -2.87 -7.95
N ALA A 98 -5.24 -2.31 -7.49
CA ALA A 98 -5.76 -1.04 -8.01
C ALA A 98 -4.75 0.10 -7.84
N LEU A 99 -4.23 0.28 -6.62
CA LEU A 99 -3.27 1.35 -6.30
C LEU A 99 -1.96 1.22 -7.08
N VAL A 100 -1.45 -0.01 -7.26
CA VAL A 100 -0.23 -0.24 -8.03
C VAL A 100 -0.44 0.06 -9.51
N PHE A 101 -1.57 -0.32 -10.11
CA PHE A 101 -1.85 -0.01 -11.51
C PHE A 101 -2.00 1.49 -11.76
N GLU A 102 -2.63 2.19 -10.83
CA GLU A 102 -2.71 3.64 -10.83
C GLU A 102 -1.30 4.27 -10.79
N MET A 103 -0.45 3.82 -9.85
CA MET A 103 0.94 4.29 -9.76
C MET A 103 1.78 3.98 -11.00
N MET A 104 1.58 2.83 -11.65
CA MET A 104 2.25 2.51 -12.91
C MET A 104 1.89 3.47 -14.04
N GLY A 105 0.68 4.04 -14.02
CA GLY A 105 0.25 5.05 -15.00
C GLY A 105 1.02 6.36 -14.90
N GLU A 106 1.54 6.69 -13.71
CA GLU A 106 2.29 7.91 -13.43
C GLU A 106 3.81 7.77 -13.63
N LEU A 107 4.29 6.54 -13.85
CA LEU A 107 5.69 6.28 -14.13
C LEU A 107 6.04 6.60 -15.59
N PRO A 108 7.27 7.10 -15.88
CA PRO A 108 7.75 7.21 -17.24
C PRO A 108 7.70 5.87 -18.00
N TYR A 109 7.47 5.94 -19.31
CA TYR A 109 7.45 4.75 -20.17
C TYR A 109 8.77 3.95 -20.03
N LEU A 110 8.66 2.65 -19.70
CA LEU A 110 9.77 1.73 -19.43
C LEU A 110 10.59 2.04 -18.17
N ASP A 111 10.04 2.77 -17.18
CA ASP A 111 10.73 2.94 -15.89
C ASP A 111 10.87 1.57 -15.19
N PRO A 112 12.07 1.19 -14.71
CA PRO A 112 12.32 -0.08 -14.02
C PRO A 112 11.51 -0.25 -12.72
N LYS A 113 10.95 0.84 -12.16
CA LYS A 113 10.00 0.78 -11.04
C LYS A 113 8.75 -0.03 -11.39
N THR A 114 8.36 -0.09 -12.66
CA THR A 114 7.26 -0.93 -13.14
C THR A 114 7.53 -2.42 -12.85
N ASP A 115 8.77 -2.88 -13.03
CA ASP A 115 9.14 -4.26 -12.71
C ASP A 115 9.11 -4.50 -11.19
N LYS A 116 9.61 -3.53 -10.41
CA LYS A 116 9.59 -3.60 -8.94
C LYS A 116 8.16 -3.72 -8.40
N LEU A 117 7.24 -2.90 -8.92
CA LEU A 117 5.82 -2.93 -8.57
C LEU A 117 5.14 -4.24 -9.02
N SER A 118 5.46 -4.74 -10.20
CA SER A 118 4.94 -6.02 -10.70
C SER A 118 5.37 -7.19 -9.81
N MET A 119 6.65 -7.25 -9.45
CA MET A 119 7.18 -8.28 -8.55
C MET A 119 6.61 -8.16 -7.13
N PHE A 120 6.35 -6.93 -6.67
CA PHE A 120 5.63 -6.70 -5.43
C PHE A 120 4.22 -7.31 -5.45
N LEU A 121 3.42 -7.07 -6.50
CA LEU A 121 2.09 -7.69 -6.63
C LEU A 121 2.14 -9.22 -6.69
N VAL A 122 3.12 -9.79 -7.41
CA VAL A 122 3.32 -11.25 -7.45
C VAL A 122 3.66 -11.80 -6.07
N GLY A 123 4.53 -11.12 -5.32
CA GLY A 123 4.88 -11.51 -3.96
C GLY A 123 3.71 -11.38 -3.00
N LEU A 124 2.92 -10.31 -3.12
CA LEU A 124 1.71 -10.12 -2.32
C LEU A 124 0.66 -11.20 -2.62
N ALA A 125 0.46 -11.57 -3.88
CA ALA A 125 -0.45 -12.66 -4.26
C ALA A 125 -0.06 -14.00 -3.62
N LYS A 126 1.24 -14.33 -3.59
CA LYS A 126 1.73 -15.53 -2.89
C LYS A 126 1.50 -15.43 -1.38
N TYR A 127 1.79 -14.27 -0.79
CA TYR A 127 1.54 -14.02 0.63
C TYR A 127 0.07 -14.23 0.99
N THR A 128 -0.87 -13.76 0.16
CA THR A 128 -2.30 -13.91 0.43
C THR A 128 -2.81 -15.33 0.18
N GLU A 129 -2.18 -16.10 -0.71
CA GLU A 129 -2.43 -17.54 -0.88
C GLU A 129 -2.00 -18.36 0.34
N ASP A 130 -0.90 -17.99 0.98
CA ASP A 130 -0.37 -18.66 2.18
C ASP A 130 -1.19 -18.35 3.45
N LYS A 131 -2.09 -17.36 3.41
CA LYS A 131 -3.00 -17.03 4.52
C LYS A 131 -4.26 -17.90 4.44
N PRO A 132 -4.77 -18.39 5.59
CA PRO A 132 -5.97 -19.22 5.60
C PRO A 132 -7.14 -18.44 4.98
N ARG A 133 -7.66 -18.96 3.86
CA ARG A 133 -8.94 -18.50 3.29
C ARG A 133 -10.05 -19.06 4.18
N LYS A 134 -10.73 -18.20 4.92
CA LYS A 134 -12.05 -18.54 5.45
C LYS A 134 -13.08 -18.03 4.46
N GLY A 135 -13.94 -18.94 4.02
CA GLY A 135 -15.09 -18.68 3.17
C GLY A 135 -16.32 -19.32 3.78
#